data_AF-A0A6N7PIR9-F1
#
_entry.id   AF-A0A6N7PIR9-F1
#
_cell.length_a   1.000
_cell.length_b   1.000
_cell.length_c   1.000
_cell.angle_alpha   90.00
_cell.angle_beta   90.00
_cell.angle_gamma   90.00
#
_symmetry.space_group_name_H-M   'P 1'
#
loop_
_entity.id
_entity.type
_entity.pdbx_description
1 polymer ?
#
loop_
_entity_poly.entity_id
_entity_poly.type
_entity_poly.pdbx_seq_one_letter_code
_entity_poly.pdbx_strand_id
1 'polypeptide(L)'
;MKYFMLLAGICLAACNNSPAPAATDSSIIAAPADTAKEEMKIEEEGKPIDSATRVVFHELRVLLLHTSLFQTEDKELDNVPGADTIFYIADAGYTLDRVLQIYIKSEQLTNIKVEEQLQTSMMISTEEGLYELSDWKHGHSAWEELYMQEDSSYMAKEYSREDQSIFPEVTLEEVKAAVKAQGGEEWLNLIKDVKSVKDNPLEVFGDTYLFRVSGKRKTDGKMISKIIVITTTLGC
;
A
#
# COMPACT_ATOMS: atom_id res chain seq x y z
N MET A 1 7.70 7.02 -70.99
CA MET A 1 9.16 7.05 -70.72
C MET A 1 9.34 6.75 -69.23
N LYS A 2 10.27 5.93 -68.69
CA LYS A 2 11.27 4.92 -69.16
C LYS A 2 11.73 4.15 -67.87
N TYR A 3 12.04 2.85 -67.79
CA TYR A 3 11.82 1.65 -68.65
C TYR A 3 10.76 0.73 -67.94
N PHE A 4 10.74 -0.59 -67.69
CA PHE A 4 11.63 -1.79 -67.79
C PHE A 4 12.84 -1.80 -66.81
N MET A 5 13.41 -2.92 -66.31
CA MET A 5 13.28 -4.39 -66.57
C MET A 5 13.75 -5.16 -65.28
N LEU A 6 13.02 -6.10 -64.64
CA LEU A 6 12.83 -7.57 -64.87
C LEU A 6 13.93 -8.52 -64.28
N LEU A 7 13.54 -9.80 -64.11
CA LEU A 7 14.29 -11.04 -63.75
C LEU A 7 14.57 -11.34 -62.26
N ALA A 8 14.72 -12.60 -61.81
CA ALA A 8 13.97 -13.88 -61.99
C ALA A 8 14.82 -15.09 -61.51
N GLY A 9 14.17 -16.22 -61.17
CA GLY A 9 14.81 -17.50 -60.80
C GLY A 9 14.16 -18.13 -59.56
N ILE A 10 13.09 -18.95 -59.60
CA ILE A 10 12.75 -20.19 -60.35
C ILE A 10 13.24 -21.48 -59.66
N CYS A 11 12.27 -22.17 -59.04
CA CYS A 11 12.03 -23.62 -58.89
C CYS A 11 13.19 -24.63 -58.71
N LEU A 12 12.98 -25.56 -57.75
CA LEU A 12 12.66 -26.99 -57.95
C LEU A 12 12.20 -27.51 -56.55
N ALA A 13 11.03 -28.11 -56.29
CA ALA A 13 10.17 -29.07 -56.98
C ALA A 13 10.61 -30.55 -56.83
N ALA A 14 9.89 -31.29 -55.98
CA ALA A 14 9.70 -32.75 -56.05
C ALA A 14 8.41 -33.13 -55.29
N CYS A 15 7.61 -34.04 -55.84
CA CYS A 15 6.39 -34.58 -55.24
C CYS A 15 6.46 -36.10 -55.17
N ASN A 16 5.82 -36.71 -54.17
CA ASN A 16 5.11 -37.99 -54.20
C ASN A 16 4.76 -38.41 -52.76
N ASN A 17 3.76 -39.23 -52.47
CA ASN A 17 2.42 -39.52 -53.00
C ASN A 17 1.90 -40.69 -52.13
N SER A 18 0.58 -40.80 -51.96
CA SER A 18 -0.05 -41.80 -51.06
C SER A 18 -0.02 -43.23 -51.66
N PRO A 19 -0.31 -44.31 -50.88
CA PRO A 19 -1.70 -44.57 -50.46
C PRO A 19 -1.90 -45.13 -49.03
N ALA A 20 -3.15 -45.07 -48.57
CA ALA A 20 -3.74 -45.82 -47.44
C ALA A 20 -4.63 -46.96 -48.00
N PRO A 21 -5.52 -47.67 -47.25
CA PRO A 21 -5.72 -47.72 -45.80
C PRO A 21 -5.81 -49.17 -45.23
N ALA A 22 -6.02 -49.30 -43.92
CA ALA A 22 -6.63 -50.48 -43.30
C ALA A 22 -7.43 -50.06 -42.05
N ALA A 23 -8.55 -50.72 -41.78
CA ALA A 23 -9.40 -50.44 -40.63
C ALA A 23 -9.59 -51.70 -39.76
N THR A 24 -9.67 -51.52 -38.45
CA THR A 24 -10.29 -52.49 -37.53
C THR A 24 -11.22 -51.76 -36.59
N ASP A 25 -12.44 -52.27 -36.47
CA ASP A 25 -13.50 -51.75 -35.62
C ASP A 25 -13.42 -52.35 -34.22
N SER A 26 -13.69 -51.54 -33.19
CA SER A 26 -13.92 -51.95 -31.80
C SER A 26 -14.50 -50.76 -31.02
N SER A 27 -15.79 -50.83 -30.73
CA SER A 27 -16.52 -49.77 -30.03
C SER A 27 -16.42 -49.91 -28.50
N ILE A 28 -16.07 -48.80 -27.83
CA ILE A 28 -16.31 -48.60 -26.40
C ILE A 28 -16.97 -47.24 -26.23
N ILE A 29 -18.08 -47.19 -25.49
CA ILE A 29 -18.85 -45.98 -25.22
C ILE A 29 -18.43 -45.42 -23.86
N ALA A 30 -18.00 -44.15 -23.82
CA ALA A 30 -17.81 -43.40 -22.57
C ALA A 30 -18.10 -41.90 -22.77
N ALA A 31 -18.46 -41.25 -21.66
CA ALA A 31 -18.97 -39.87 -21.55
C ALA A 31 -17.95 -38.77 -21.93
N PRO A 32 -18.37 -37.50 -22.15
CA PRO A 32 -17.47 -36.45 -22.65
C PRO A 32 -16.39 -36.03 -21.65
N ALA A 33 -15.32 -35.45 -22.18
CA ALA A 33 -14.27 -34.81 -21.37
C ALA A 33 -14.81 -33.55 -20.68
N ASP A 34 -15.01 -33.63 -19.37
CA ASP A 34 -15.29 -32.46 -18.54
C ASP A 34 -13.99 -31.69 -18.27
N THR A 35 -14.04 -30.37 -18.36
CA THR A 35 -12.84 -29.52 -18.34
C THR A 35 -12.47 -29.19 -16.90
N ALA A 36 -11.78 -30.12 -16.25
CA ALA A 36 -11.28 -29.95 -14.88
C ALA A 36 -10.48 -28.64 -14.77
N LYS A 37 -11.01 -27.69 -13.99
CA LYS A 37 -10.28 -26.48 -13.64
C LYS A 37 -9.10 -26.85 -12.75
N GLU A 38 -7.91 -26.40 -13.13
CA GLU A 38 -6.72 -26.51 -12.30
C GLU A 38 -6.82 -25.49 -11.16
N GLU A 39 -7.57 -25.84 -10.12
CA GLU A 39 -7.63 -25.06 -8.89
C GLU A 39 -6.28 -25.17 -8.18
N MET A 40 -5.51 -24.08 -8.25
CA MET A 40 -4.20 -23.96 -7.62
C MET A 40 -4.34 -24.09 -6.09
N LYS A 41 -4.15 -25.31 -5.60
CA LYS A 41 -3.89 -25.57 -4.17
C LYS A 41 -2.65 -24.78 -3.77
N ILE A 42 -2.83 -23.85 -2.84
CA ILE A 42 -1.74 -23.32 -2.05
C ILE A 42 -1.46 -24.38 -0.97
N GLU A 43 -0.32 -25.06 -1.08
CA GLU A 43 0.13 -25.97 -0.03
C GLU A 43 0.77 -25.14 1.09
N GLU A 44 0.20 -25.20 2.30
CA GLU A 44 0.71 -24.49 3.48
C GLU A 44 1.93 -25.20 4.08
N GLU A 45 3.03 -25.29 3.33
CA GLU A 45 4.37 -25.56 3.88
C GLU A 45 5.20 -24.27 3.92
N GLY A 46 4.75 -23.34 4.75
CA GLY A 46 5.47 -22.11 5.12
C GLY A 46 5.53 -21.97 6.64
N LYS A 47 6.57 -21.30 7.15
CA LYS A 47 6.59 -20.85 8.55
C LYS A 47 5.37 -19.94 8.82
N PRO A 48 4.85 -19.87 10.06
CA PRO A 48 3.87 -18.86 10.41
C PRO A 48 4.39 -17.47 10.02
N ILE A 49 3.61 -16.75 9.23
CA ILE A 49 3.90 -15.36 8.90
C ILE A 49 3.49 -14.55 10.12
N ASP A 50 4.47 -14.04 10.87
CA ASP A 50 4.22 -13.20 12.05
C ASP A 50 3.51 -11.91 11.60
N SER A 51 2.19 -11.87 11.86
CA SER A 51 1.23 -10.84 11.46
C SER A 51 1.05 -10.61 9.95
N ALA A 52 -0.21 -10.74 9.49
CA ALA A 52 -0.59 -10.60 8.08
C ALA A 52 -2.00 -10.00 7.94
N THR A 53 -2.08 -8.68 7.74
CA THR A 53 -3.33 -7.91 7.72
C THR A 53 -3.90 -7.82 6.30
N ARG A 54 -5.20 -8.13 6.13
CA ARG A 54 -5.88 -8.23 4.83
C ARG A 54 -6.83 -7.06 4.63
N VAL A 55 -6.45 -6.09 3.80
CA VAL A 55 -7.29 -4.95 3.44
C VAL A 55 -8.06 -5.26 2.15
N VAL A 56 -9.36 -4.98 2.12
CA VAL A 56 -10.24 -5.34 0.99
C VAL A 56 -11.04 -4.12 0.52
N PHE A 57 -10.72 -3.64 -0.68
CA PHE A 57 -11.54 -2.69 -1.41
C PHE A 57 -12.35 -3.42 -2.50
N HIS A 58 -13.30 -2.72 -3.15
CA HIS A 58 -14.09 -3.31 -4.22
C HIS A 58 -13.23 -3.71 -5.44
N GLU A 59 -12.30 -2.86 -5.84
CA GLU A 59 -11.45 -3.08 -7.01
C GLU A 59 -10.19 -3.92 -6.74
N LEU A 60 -9.68 -3.95 -5.52
CA LEU A 60 -8.37 -4.51 -5.18
C LEU A 60 -8.29 -5.06 -3.75
N ARG A 61 -7.35 -5.98 -3.53
CA ARG A 61 -6.98 -6.52 -2.21
C ARG A 61 -5.54 -6.13 -1.91
N VAL A 62 -5.26 -5.80 -0.66
CA VAL A 62 -3.91 -5.57 -0.15
C VAL A 62 -3.64 -6.56 0.98
N LEU A 63 -2.42 -7.09 1.01
CA LEU A 63 -1.89 -7.85 2.13
C LEU A 63 -0.68 -7.09 2.70
N LEU A 64 -0.77 -6.73 3.98
CA LEU A 64 0.25 -6.02 4.74
C LEU A 64 0.92 -7.06 5.66
N LEU A 65 2.25 -7.21 5.58
CA LEU A 65 3.00 -8.23 6.33
C LEU A 65 4.00 -7.60 7.31
N HIS A 66 4.38 -8.40 8.32
CA HIS A 66 5.40 -8.09 9.34
C HIS A 66 5.02 -6.93 10.27
N THR A 67 3.72 -6.64 10.42
CA THR A 67 3.20 -5.65 11.36
C THR A 67 1.85 -6.06 11.97
N SER A 68 1.77 -5.95 13.29
CA SER A 68 0.55 -6.16 14.07
C SER A 68 -0.32 -4.91 13.95
N LEU A 69 -1.43 -5.01 13.19
CA LEU A 69 -2.34 -3.89 12.93
C LEU A 69 -3.73 -4.15 13.50
N PHE A 70 -4.23 -3.19 14.25
CA PHE A 70 -5.60 -3.16 14.75
C PHE A 70 -6.43 -2.18 13.91
N GLN A 71 -7.59 -2.61 13.44
CA GLN A 71 -8.51 -1.71 12.74
C GLN A 71 -9.19 -0.79 13.77
N THR A 72 -9.25 0.51 13.49
CA THR A 72 -9.77 1.51 14.43
C THR A 72 -11.29 1.38 14.62
N GLU A 73 -11.77 1.31 15.87
CA GLU A 73 -13.21 1.15 16.18
C GLU A 73 -14.12 2.38 15.88
N ASP A 74 -13.66 3.29 15.01
CA ASP A 74 -14.43 4.43 14.48
C ASP A 74 -15.49 3.97 13.47
N LYS A 75 -16.61 3.53 14.04
CA LYS A 75 -17.80 2.94 13.39
C LYS A 75 -18.51 3.85 12.36
N GLU A 76 -18.00 5.05 12.09
CA GLU A 76 -18.49 5.91 10.99
C GLU A 76 -17.71 5.74 9.67
N LEU A 77 -16.46 5.25 9.74
CA LEU A 77 -15.63 4.97 8.56
C LEU A 77 -15.46 3.47 8.31
N ASP A 78 -15.64 2.66 9.35
CA ASP A 78 -15.31 1.25 9.31
C ASP A 78 -16.25 0.42 8.41
N ASN A 79 -15.67 -0.23 7.41
CA ASN A 79 -16.33 -1.22 6.54
C ASN A 79 -17.52 -0.71 5.67
N VAL A 80 -17.57 0.58 5.31
CA VAL A 80 -18.49 1.09 4.28
C VAL A 80 -18.10 0.52 2.89
N PRO A 81 -18.94 -0.30 2.21
CA PRO A 81 -18.57 -0.89 0.92
C PRO A 81 -18.53 0.18 -0.17
N GLY A 82 -17.31 0.56 -0.58
CA GLY A 82 -17.07 1.67 -1.50
C GLY A 82 -16.25 2.81 -0.89
N ALA A 83 -15.85 2.74 0.38
CA ALA A 83 -14.86 3.65 0.96
C ALA A 83 -13.58 3.70 0.09
N ASP A 84 -13.01 4.91 -0.02
CA ASP A 84 -11.72 5.16 -0.67
C ASP A 84 -10.57 5.20 0.35
N THR A 85 -10.83 5.16 1.66
CA THR A 85 -9.83 5.13 2.74
C THR A 85 -10.18 4.07 3.79
N ILE A 86 -9.17 3.40 4.36
CA ILE A 86 -9.28 2.52 5.54
C ILE A 86 -8.15 2.88 6.54
N PHE A 87 -8.42 2.75 7.83
CA PHE A 87 -7.55 3.19 8.93
C PHE A 87 -7.14 2.01 9.83
N TYR A 88 -5.87 2.02 10.26
CA TYR A 88 -5.28 1.06 11.18
C TYR A 88 -4.40 1.78 12.21
N ILE A 89 -4.29 1.19 13.40
CA ILE A 89 -3.25 1.48 14.38
C ILE A 89 -2.24 0.33 14.36
N ALA A 90 -0.95 0.65 14.30
CA ALA A 90 0.11 -0.31 14.55
C ALA A 90 0.37 -0.45 16.06
N ASP A 91 0.69 -1.67 16.46
CA ASP A 91 1.02 -2.04 17.83
C ASP A 91 2.22 -1.23 18.38
N ALA A 92 2.29 -1.08 19.70
CA ALA A 92 3.17 -0.12 20.35
C ALA A 92 4.66 -0.43 20.08
N GLY A 93 5.42 0.60 19.66
CA GLY A 93 6.85 0.48 19.40
C GLY A 93 7.22 -0.16 18.05
N TYR A 94 6.26 -0.47 17.18
CA TYR A 94 6.54 -0.82 15.79
C TYR A 94 6.83 0.44 14.95
N THR A 95 7.94 0.40 14.20
CA THR A 95 8.11 1.26 13.01
C THR A 95 7.75 0.46 11.75
N LEU A 96 7.26 1.15 10.72
CA LEU A 96 6.97 0.54 9.42
C LEU A 96 8.18 0.63 8.47
N ASP A 97 9.13 1.53 8.75
CA ASP A 97 10.28 1.84 7.92
C ASP A 97 11.08 0.58 7.53
N ARG A 98 11.15 0.29 6.22
CA ARG A 98 11.79 -0.92 5.64
C ARG A 98 11.27 -2.28 6.15
N VAL A 99 10.24 -2.31 7.00
CA VAL A 99 9.67 -3.52 7.61
C VAL A 99 8.36 -3.92 6.92
N LEU A 100 7.48 -2.95 6.67
CA LEU A 100 6.16 -3.19 6.09
C LEU A 100 6.27 -3.59 4.62
N GLN A 101 5.96 -4.86 4.34
CA GLN A 101 5.75 -5.37 2.98
C GLN A 101 4.28 -5.29 2.58
N ILE A 102 4.02 -4.79 1.37
CA ILE A 102 2.70 -4.48 0.84
C ILE A 102 2.52 -5.25 -0.47
N TYR A 103 1.60 -6.22 -0.52
CA TYR A 103 1.28 -6.98 -1.73
C TYR A 103 -0.08 -6.54 -2.30
N ILE A 104 -0.12 -6.13 -3.56
CA ILE A 104 -1.36 -5.68 -4.23
C ILE A 104 -1.86 -6.76 -5.20
N LYS A 105 -3.15 -7.13 -5.10
CA LYS A 105 -3.83 -7.96 -6.11
C LYS A 105 -5.11 -7.32 -6.61
N SER A 106 -5.22 -7.12 -7.93
CA SER A 106 -6.44 -6.64 -8.59
C SER A 106 -6.65 -7.29 -9.95
N GLU A 107 -7.81 -7.90 -10.15
CA GLU A 107 -8.28 -8.31 -11.47
C GLU A 107 -9.01 -7.18 -12.22
N GLN A 108 -9.31 -6.06 -11.56
CA GLN A 108 -10.12 -4.96 -12.10
C GLN A 108 -9.32 -3.75 -12.56
N LEU A 109 -8.08 -3.57 -12.08
CA LEU A 109 -7.22 -2.42 -12.39
C LEU A 109 -6.06 -2.79 -13.33
N THR A 110 -5.54 -1.79 -14.05
CA THR A 110 -4.25 -1.81 -14.75
C THR A 110 -3.44 -0.57 -14.39
N ASN A 111 -2.13 -0.60 -14.69
CA ASN A 111 -1.18 0.46 -14.39
C ASN A 111 -1.26 0.87 -12.91
N ILE A 112 -1.14 -0.13 -12.03
CA ILE A 112 -1.19 0.07 -10.58
C ILE A 112 0.07 0.81 -10.16
N LYS A 113 -0.12 1.90 -9.43
CA LYS A 113 0.93 2.65 -8.73
C LYS A 113 0.62 2.65 -7.24
N VAL A 114 1.63 2.37 -6.42
CA VAL A 114 1.59 2.56 -4.97
C VAL A 114 2.45 3.76 -4.63
N GLU A 115 1.95 4.65 -3.79
CA GLU A 115 2.67 5.82 -3.28
C GLU A 115 2.59 5.86 -1.77
N GLU A 116 3.60 6.42 -1.12
CA GLU A 116 3.68 6.61 0.33
C GLU A 116 3.83 8.10 0.67
N GLN A 117 3.26 8.51 1.80
CA GLN A 117 3.43 9.81 2.42
C GLN A 117 3.48 9.62 3.94
N LEU A 118 4.51 10.20 4.58
CA LEU A 118 4.56 10.34 6.03
C LEU A 118 3.76 11.58 6.42
N GLN A 119 2.88 11.43 7.40
CA GLN A 119 2.34 12.52 8.22
C GLN A 119 3.20 12.64 9.49
N THR A 120 3.27 13.85 10.03
CA THR A 120 4.03 14.17 11.24
C THR A 120 3.18 14.98 12.21
N SER A 121 3.34 14.69 13.49
CA SER A 121 2.63 15.35 14.59
C SER A 121 3.62 16.01 15.56
N MET A 122 3.14 17.00 16.34
CA MET A 122 3.92 17.63 17.41
C MET A 122 3.60 16.96 18.74
N MET A 123 4.62 16.73 19.57
CA MET A 123 4.47 16.20 20.92
C MET A 123 5.22 17.03 21.96
N ILE A 124 4.85 16.82 23.22
CA ILE A 124 5.64 17.15 24.40
C ILE A 124 6.34 15.87 24.86
N SER A 125 7.67 15.91 24.98
CA SER A 125 8.53 14.77 25.37
C SER A 125 9.29 15.11 26.66
N THR A 126 8.94 14.46 27.78
CA THR A 126 9.47 14.76 29.13
C THR A 126 9.86 13.49 29.89
N GLU A 127 10.57 13.61 31.02
CA GLU A 127 10.89 12.46 31.89
C GLU A 127 9.63 11.87 32.55
N GLU A 128 8.57 12.66 32.67
CA GLU A 128 7.26 12.28 33.21
C GLU A 128 6.35 11.57 32.18
N GLY A 129 6.64 11.68 30.89
CA GLY A 129 5.88 11.02 29.82
C GLY A 129 5.86 11.77 28.49
N LEU A 130 5.08 11.22 27.55
CA LEU A 130 4.85 11.75 26.20
C LEU A 130 3.41 12.25 26.06
N TYR A 131 3.20 13.34 25.32
CA TYR A 131 1.87 13.82 24.95
C TYR A 131 1.81 14.34 23.52
N GLU A 132 1.05 13.66 22.67
CA GLU A 132 0.87 13.96 21.26
C GLU A 132 -0.30 14.92 21.03
N LEU A 133 -0.14 15.88 20.11
CA LEU A 133 -1.20 16.76 19.63
C LEU A 133 -1.91 16.15 18.41
N SER A 134 -2.42 14.92 18.57
CA SER A 134 -2.95 14.06 17.48
C SER A 134 -4.10 14.69 16.68
N ASP A 135 -4.88 15.56 17.32
CA ASP A 135 -6.06 16.21 16.69
C ASP A 135 -5.75 17.67 16.27
N TRP A 136 -4.46 18.02 16.09
CA TRP A 136 -4.02 19.39 15.77
C TRP A 136 -3.51 19.54 14.33
N LYS A 137 -2.57 20.48 14.10
CA LYS A 137 -1.88 20.66 12.82
C LYS A 137 -0.92 19.51 12.62
N HIS A 138 -0.85 18.99 11.40
CA HIS A 138 0.15 18.01 10.98
C HIS A 138 1.09 18.58 9.92
N GLY A 139 2.31 18.05 9.85
CA GLY A 139 3.13 18.11 8.64
C GLY A 139 2.86 16.90 7.73
N HIS A 140 3.31 16.98 6.48
CA HIS A 140 3.28 15.86 5.55
C HIS A 140 4.50 15.89 4.63
N SER A 141 5.10 14.73 4.35
CA SER A 141 6.12 14.57 3.31
C SER A 141 5.53 14.81 1.91
N ALA A 142 6.38 14.81 0.88
CA ALA A 142 5.90 14.58 -0.48
C ALA A 142 5.25 13.19 -0.58
N TRP A 143 4.32 13.02 -1.52
CA TRP A 143 3.91 11.69 -1.99
C TRP A 143 5.01 11.15 -2.91
N GLU A 144 5.52 9.97 -2.60
CA GLU A 144 6.58 9.31 -3.37
C GLU A 144 6.16 7.92 -3.83
N GLU A 145 6.57 7.54 -5.04
CA GLU A 145 6.19 6.26 -5.66
C GLU A 145 7.04 5.10 -5.11
N LEU A 146 6.38 4.05 -4.62
CA LEU A 146 7.06 2.85 -4.15
C LEU A 146 7.44 1.96 -5.32
N TYR A 147 8.73 1.63 -5.40
CA TYR A 147 9.24 0.70 -6.40
C TYR A 147 8.77 -0.72 -6.08
N MET A 148 8.01 -1.31 -7.00
CA MET A 148 7.65 -2.73 -6.97
C MET A 148 8.94 -3.57 -6.99
N GLN A 149 9.04 -4.54 -6.09
CA GLN A 149 10.20 -5.43 -5.98
C GLN A 149 9.97 -6.67 -6.87
N GLU A 150 9.15 -7.60 -6.39
CA GLU A 150 8.80 -8.86 -7.07
C GLU A 150 7.27 -9.09 -6.99
N ASP A 151 6.64 -9.70 -7.99
CA ASP A 151 5.25 -10.18 -7.96
C ASP A 151 4.18 -9.26 -7.30
N SER A 152 4.19 -7.97 -7.65
CA SER A 152 3.28 -6.92 -7.10
C SER A 152 3.45 -6.65 -5.60
N SER A 153 4.64 -6.96 -5.05
CA SER A 153 5.09 -6.53 -3.72
C SER A 153 5.82 -5.18 -3.78
N TYR A 154 5.66 -4.43 -2.69
CA TYR A 154 6.28 -3.14 -2.42
C TYR A 154 6.80 -3.17 -0.99
N MET A 155 7.81 -2.35 -0.68
CA MET A 155 8.33 -2.15 0.67
C MET A 155 8.13 -0.70 1.06
N ALA A 156 7.70 -0.44 2.30
CA ALA A 156 7.67 0.91 2.86
C ALA A 156 9.07 1.55 2.86
N LYS A 157 9.11 2.88 2.77
CA LYS A 157 10.34 3.67 2.73
C LYS A 157 11.15 3.58 4.03
N GLU A 158 12.29 4.26 4.02
CA GLU A 158 12.93 4.78 5.23
C GLU A 158 12.78 6.30 5.18
N TYR A 159 12.34 6.91 6.27
CA TYR A 159 12.17 8.35 6.39
C TYR A 159 13.33 8.98 7.17
N SER A 160 13.95 10.01 6.59
CA SER A 160 15.05 10.72 7.24
C SER A 160 14.56 11.50 8.46
N ARG A 161 15.50 11.92 9.33
CA ARG A 161 15.16 12.78 10.46
C ARG A 161 14.57 14.11 9.98
N GLU A 162 15.03 14.59 8.83
CA GLU A 162 14.53 15.78 8.14
C GLU A 162 13.07 15.60 7.70
N ASP A 163 12.69 14.44 7.15
CA ASP A 163 11.30 14.12 6.79
C ASP A 163 10.40 14.05 8.03
N GLN A 164 10.87 13.38 9.08
CA GLN A 164 10.17 13.28 10.37
C GLN A 164 10.07 14.62 11.12
N SER A 165 10.83 15.64 10.70
CA SER A 165 10.80 17.01 11.26
C SER A 165 9.95 18.00 10.43
N ILE A 166 9.29 17.55 9.37
CA ILE A 166 8.40 18.42 8.57
C ILE A 166 7.23 18.87 9.45
N PHE A 167 6.94 20.16 9.51
CA PHE A 167 5.77 20.70 10.20
C PHE A 167 5.38 22.06 9.60
N PRO A 168 4.09 22.45 9.59
CA PRO A 168 3.69 23.82 9.23
C PRO A 168 4.31 24.84 10.20
N GLU A 169 4.51 26.07 9.72
CA GLU A 169 4.96 27.16 10.60
C GLU A 169 3.88 27.47 11.66
N VAL A 170 4.30 27.51 12.93
CA VAL A 170 3.45 27.75 14.09
C VAL A 170 4.13 28.68 15.09
N THR A 171 3.34 29.52 15.77
CA THR A 171 3.80 30.32 16.90
C THR A 171 3.71 29.53 18.21
N LEU A 172 4.53 29.91 19.20
CA LEU A 172 4.50 29.28 20.52
C LEU A 172 3.15 29.47 21.23
N GLU A 173 2.44 30.57 20.97
CA GLU A 173 1.11 30.81 21.53
C GLU A 173 0.04 29.90 20.92
N GLU A 174 0.16 29.53 19.64
CA GLU A 174 -0.71 28.52 19.03
C GLU A 174 -0.44 27.11 19.61
N VAL A 175 0.82 26.75 19.83
CA VAL A 175 1.19 25.48 20.50
C VAL A 175 0.64 25.46 21.92
N LYS A 176 0.85 26.53 22.71
CA LYS A 176 0.32 26.66 24.07
C LYS A 176 -1.20 26.61 24.11
N ALA A 177 -1.89 27.19 23.11
CA ALA A 177 -3.35 27.09 22.99
C ALA A 177 -3.82 25.67 22.66
N ALA A 178 -3.15 24.96 21.75
CA ALA A 178 -3.47 23.57 21.40
C ALA A 178 -3.26 22.62 22.59
N VAL A 179 -2.10 22.69 23.23
CA VAL A 179 -1.76 21.93 24.45
C VAL A 179 -2.78 22.18 25.55
N LYS A 180 -3.18 23.43 25.79
CA LYS A 180 -4.22 23.78 26.77
C LYS A 180 -5.60 23.22 26.41
N ALA A 181 -5.92 23.13 25.12
CA ALA A 181 -7.23 22.66 24.65
C ALA A 181 -7.37 21.12 24.65
N GLN A 182 -6.28 20.40 24.35
CA GLN A 182 -6.25 18.94 24.24
C GLN A 182 -5.75 18.28 25.54
N GLY A 183 -4.57 18.70 26.03
CA GLY A 183 -3.93 18.14 27.25
C GLY A 183 -4.24 18.89 28.55
N GLY A 184 -4.77 20.11 28.46
CA GLY A 184 -5.15 20.91 29.63
C GLY A 184 -3.99 21.65 30.31
N GLU A 185 -4.21 22.06 31.56
CA GLU A 185 -3.25 22.89 32.31
C GLU A 185 -1.98 22.13 32.72
N GLU A 186 -2.02 20.80 32.82
CA GLU A 186 -0.88 19.97 33.24
C GLU A 186 0.25 20.03 32.21
N TRP A 187 -0.04 19.60 30.98
CA TRP A 187 0.88 19.68 29.85
C TRP A 187 1.28 21.13 29.50
N LEU A 188 0.38 22.10 29.66
CA LEU A 188 0.73 23.51 29.48
C LEU A 188 1.79 23.99 30.48
N ASN A 189 1.76 23.52 31.73
CA ASN A 189 2.73 23.91 32.76
C ASN A 189 4.15 23.37 32.50
N LEU A 190 4.28 22.28 31.74
CA LEU A 190 5.57 21.72 31.31
C LEU A 190 6.23 22.59 30.22
N ILE A 191 5.43 23.26 29.37
CA ILE A 191 5.93 24.13 28.29
C ILE A 191 5.85 25.63 28.57
N LYS A 192 5.53 26.05 29.80
CA LYS A 192 5.30 27.47 30.12
C LYS A 192 6.54 28.35 29.87
N ASP A 193 7.73 27.87 30.24
CA ASP A 193 9.02 28.58 30.21
C ASP A 193 9.81 28.39 28.89
N VAL A 194 9.28 27.60 27.96
CA VAL A 194 9.76 27.43 26.58
C VAL A 194 9.80 28.78 25.85
N LYS A 195 10.80 29.00 24.98
CA LYS A 195 11.02 30.28 24.28
C LYS A 195 10.83 30.16 22.77
N SER A 196 10.98 28.97 22.21
CA SER A 196 10.83 28.64 20.79
C SER A 196 10.08 27.31 20.63
N VAL A 197 9.34 27.16 19.53
CA VAL A 197 8.70 25.89 19.14
C VAL A 197 9.70 24.79 18.71
N LYS A 198 11.00 25.04 18.93
CA LYS A 198 12.12 24.12 18.69
C LYS A 198 12.99 23.90 19.93
N ASP A 199 12.58 24.41 21.09
CA ASP A 199 13.23 24.10 22.37
C ASP A 199 12.52 22.91 23.02
N ASN A 200 13.26 22.02 23.67
CA ASN A 200 12.70 20.97 24.52
C ASN A 200 11.74 21.58 25.57
N PRO A 201 10.62 20.91 25.90
CA PRO A 201 10.27 19.54 25.53
C PRO A 201 9.42 19.41 24.25
N LEU A 202 9.36 20.43 23.38
CA LEU A 202 8.59 20.35 22.13
C LEU A 202 9.38 19.61 21.05
N GLU A 203 8.78 18.54 20.49
CA GLU A 203 9.36 17.74 19.42
C GLU A 203 8.33 17.51 18.28
N VAL A 204 8.83 17.23 17.07
CA VAL A 204 8.03 16.81 15.92
C VAL A 204 8.55 15.45 15.47
N PHE A 205 7.64 14.54 15.16
CA PHE A 205 7.96 13.15 14.79
C PHE A 205 6.99 12.62 13.74
N GLY A 206 7.39 11.55 13.04
CA GLY A 206 6.52 10.80 12.14
C GLY A 206 5.62 9.85 12.92
N ASP A 207 4.30 10.02 12.77
CA ASP A 207 3.26 9.32 13.54
C ASP A 207 2.37 8.44 12.66
N THR A 208 2.13 8.85 11.42
CA THR A 208 1.08 8.27 10.57
C THR A 208 1.55 8.09 9.13
N TYR A 209 1.45 6.87 8.60
CA TYR A 209 1.87 6.49 7.26
C TYR A 209 0.65 6.36 6.35
N LEU A 210 0.66 7.02 5.20
CA LEU A 210 -0.42 7.02 4.23
C LEU A 210 0.03 6.31 2.95
N PHE A 211 -0.57 5.17 2.62
CA PHE A 211 -0.30 4.40 1.41
C PHE A 211 -1.43 4.57 0.40
N ARG A 212 -1.15 5.23 -0.74
CA ARG A 212 -2.11 5.42 -1.84
C ARG A 212 -1.89 4.40 -2.94
N VAL A 213 -2.86 3.51 -3.13
CA VAL A 213 -2.91 2.54 -4.23
C VAL A 213 -3.83 3.08 -5.32
N SER A 214 -3.29 3.38 -6.49
CA SER A 214 -4.04 3.96 -7.62
C SER A 214 -3.89 3.15 -8.90
N GLY A 215 -4.85 3.26 -9.82
CA GLY A 215 -4.82 2.55 -11.11
C GLY A 215 -6.01 2.87 -12.01
N LYS A 216 -5.99 2.36 -13.25
CA LYS A 216 -7.09 2.51 -14.22
C LYS A 216 -8.00 1.29 -14.19
N ARG A 217 -9.31 1.48 -14.03
CA ARG A 217 -10.27 0.37 -14.08
C ARG A 217 -10.44 -0.15 -15.52
N LYS A 218 -10.34 -1.46 -15.70
CA LYS A 218 -10.35 -2.16 -17.01
C LYS A 218 -11.65 -1.97 -17.81
N THR A 219 -12.77 -1.68 -17.14
CA THR A 219 -14.11 -1.64 -17.76
C THR A 219 -14.48 -0.30 -18.38
N ASP A 220 -14.00 0.81 -17.81
CA ASP A 220 -14.41 2.18 -18.14
C ASP A 220 -13.23 3.16 -18.29
N GLY A 221 -12.00 2.72 -17.98
CA GLY A 221 -10.79 3.56 -18.00
C GLY A 221 -10.70 4.57 -16.85
N LYS A 222 -11.64 4.58 -15.90
CA LYS A 222 -11.68 5.53 -14.78
C LYS A 222 -10.46 5.33 -13.88
N MET A 223 -9.84 6.43 -13.45
CA MET A 223 -8.86 6.40 -12.35
C MET A 223 -9.56 6.04 -11.05
N ILE A 224 -9.03 5.04 -10.36
CA ILE A 224 -9.38 4.63 -8.99
C ILE A 224 -8.18 4.94 -8.11
N SER A 225 -8.43 5.39 -6.88
CA SER A 225 -7.42 5.67 -5.86
C SER A 225 -7.99 5.22 -4.52
N LYS A 226 -7.22 4.41 -3.79
CA LYS A 226 -7.54 3.93 -2.44
C LYS A 226 -6.40 4.32 -1.50
N ILE A 227 -6.71 4.65 -0.25
CA ILE A 227 -5.74 5.03 0.77
C ILE A 227 -5.83 4.05 1.94
N ILE A 228 -4.68 3.63 2.45
CA ILE A 228 -4.56 2.92 3.73
C ILE A 228 -3.76 3.85 4.64
N VAL A 229 -4.35 4.21 5.79
CA VAL A 229 -3.70 5.02 6.83
C VAL A 229 -3.30 4.09 7.96
N ILE A 230 -2.05 4.19 8.42
CA ILE A 230 -1.51 3.39 9.52
C ILE A 230 -0.81 4.34 10.51
N THR A 231 -1.41 4.53 11.68
CA THR A 231 -0.84 5.34 12.76
C THR A 231 -0.03 4.45 13.71
N THR A 232 1.24 4.78 13.94
CA THR A 232 2.10 4.10 14.92
C THR A 232 1.93 4.73 16.29
N THR A 233 1.55 3.94 17.29
CA THR A 233 1.42 4.47 18.67
C THR A 233 2.78 4.66 19.32
N LEU A 234 3.02 5.87 19.85
CA LEU A 234 4.02 6.09 20.88
C LEU A 234 3.61 5.28 22.12
N GLY A 235 4.37 4.24 22.44
CA GLY A 235 4.06 3.35 23.57
C GLY A 235 4.08 4.07 24.92
N CYS A 236 3.14 3.69 25.78
CA CYS A 236 3.02 4.19 27.16
C CYS A 236 3.98 3.51 28.15
#